data_AF-A0A920J874-F1
#
_entry.id   AF-A0A920J874-F1
#
_cell.length_a   1.000
_cell.length_b   1.000
_cell.length_c   1.000
_cell.angle_alpha   90.00
_cell.angle_beta   90.00
_cell.angle_gamma   90.00
#
_symmetry.space_group_name_H-M   'P 1'
#
loop_
_entity.id
_entity.type
_entity.pdbx_description
1 polymer ?
#
loop_
_entity_poly.entity_id
_entity_poly.type
_entity_poly.pdbx_seq_one_letter_code
_entity_poly.pdbx_strand_id
1 'polypeptide(L)'
;MNERGYLEVETPMMHPLAGGAVARPFVTQHNALGRDLYLRIAPELYLKRLLVGGFDKVYEINRSFRNEGLSTKHNPEFTMMEWYEAYATMQNQMDLTKDIIVNAAKAIDCGEKIEWDELEIDLGKFSQEKLSDLVLSQTMI
;
A
#
# COMPACT_ATOMS: atom_id res chain seq x y z
N MET A 1 -5.54 11.07 -7.22
CA MET A 1 -4.33 10.59 -7.92
C MET A 1 -4.20 11.18 -9.32
N ASN A 2 -5.17 10.94 -10.20
CA ASN A 2 -5.14 11.44 -11.59
C ASN A 2 -4.96 12.96 -11.70
N GLU A 3 -5.64 13.73 -10.85
CA GLU A 3 -5.47 15.19 -10.78
C GLU A 3 -4.05 15.64 -10.39
N ARG A 4 -3.26 14.75 -9.76
CA ARG A 4 -1.85 14.99 -9.41
C ARG A 4 -0.88 14.42 -10.44
N GLY A 5 -1.38 13.98 -11.61
CA GLY A 5 -0.58 13.49 -12.73
C GLY A 5 -0.06 12.06 -12.58
N TYR A 6 -0.63 11.28 -11.66
CA TYR A 6 -0.31 9.85 -11.55
C TYR A 6 -1.03 9.04 -12.63
N LEU A 7 -0.31 8.14 -13.29
CA LEU A 7 -0.86 7.19 -14.24
C LEU A 7 -1.28 5.90 -13.54
N GLU A 8 -2.53 5.49 -13.70
CA GLU A 8 -2.97 4.17 -13.25
C GLU A 8 -2.41 3.08 -14.17
N VAL A 9 -1.85 2.03 -13.58
CA VAL A 9 -1.25 0.92 -14.30
C VAL A 9 -1.69 -0.43 -13.72
N GLU A 10 -1.58 -1.48 -14.51
CA GLU A 10 -1.82 -2.86 -14.07
C GLU A 10 -0.55 -3.68 -14.21
N THR A 11 -0.09 -4.27 -13.11
CA THR A 11 1.08 -5.17 -13.12
C THR A 11 0.67 -6.63 -12.91
N PRO A 12 1.50 -7.63 -13.29
CA PRO A 12 1.12 -9.03 -13.22
C PRO A 12 0.71 -9.47 -11.80
N MET A 13 -0.33 -10.30 -11.72
CA MET A 13 -0.76 -11.00 -10.48
C MET A 13 0.00 -12.28 -10.22
N MET A 14 0.53 -12.90 -11.27
CA MET A 14 1.33 -14.13 -11.19
C MET A 14 2.79 -13.78 -11.41
N HIS A 15 3.62 -13.96 -10.38
CA HIS A 15 5.04 -13.66 -10.42
C HIS A 15 5.85 -14.95 -10.54
N PRO A 16 6.94 -14.98 -11.32
CA PRO A 16 7.87 -16.10 -11.33
C PRO A 16 8.69 -16.19 -10.03
N LEU A 17 8.83 -15.06 -9.31
CA LEU A 17 9.46 -14.94 -8.01
C LEU A 17 8.64 -13.95 -7.20
N ALA A 18 8.12 -14.36 -6.04
CA ALA A 18 7.43 -13.46 -5.13
C ALA A 18 8.42 -12.45 -4.51
N GLY A 19 8.02 -11.19 -4.39
CA GLY A 19 8.84 -10.14 -3.82
C GLY A 19 8.05 -8.86 -3.55
N GLY A 20 8.72 -7.82 -3.05
CA GLY A 20 8.10 -6.53 -2.70
C GLY A 20 7.46 -6.48 -1.31
N ALA A 21 7.37 -7.60 -0.60
CA ALA A 21 6.93 -7.67 0.79
C ALA A 21 7.55 -8.88 1.50
N VAL A 22 7.39 -8.95 2.82
CA VAL A 22 7.75 -10.12 3.62
C VAL A 22 6.46 -10.86 3.99
N ALA A 23 6.11 -11.88 3.21
CA ALA A 23 4.92 -12.72 3.43
C ALA A 23 5.11 -14.09 2.78
N ARG A 24 4.38 -15.10 3.27
CA ARG A 24 4.33 -16.42 2.60
C ARG A 24 3.43 -16.33 1.36
N PRO A 25 3.91 -16.66 0.15
CA PRO A 25 3.08 -16.58 -1.05
C PRO A 25 2.15 -17.79 -1.21
N PHE A 26 1.08 -17.63 -1.99
CA PHE A 26 0.41 -18.77 -2.61
C PHE A 26 1.21 -19.24 -3.83
N VAL A 27 1.34 -20.55 -3.99
CA VAL A 27 2.05 -21.19 -5.11
C VAL A 27 1.02 -21.82 -6.04
N THR A 28 1.21 -21.65 -7.35
CA THR A 28 0.41 -22.24 -8.42
C THR A 28 1.31 -22.73 -9.54
N GLN A 29 0.76 -23.43 -10.53
CA GLN A 29 1.52 -24.01 -11.64
C GLN A 29 0.98 -23.53 -12.99
N HIS A 30 1.88 -23.15 -13.88
CA HIS A 30 1.57 -22.84 -15.27
C HIS A 30 1.75 -24.08 -16.15
N ASN A 31 0.67 -24.83 -16.39
CA ASN A 31 0.70 -26.13 -17.07
C ASN A 31 1.46 -26.13 -18.42
N ALA A 32 1.17 -25.17 -19.30
CA ALA A 32 1.79 -25.13 -20.63
C ALA A 32 3.29 -24.81 -20.61
N LEU A 33 3.80 -24.23 -19.52
CA LEU A 33 5.23 -23.89 -19.35
C LEU A 33 5.93 -24.85 -18.38
N GLY A 34 5.19 -25.78 -17.75
CA GLY A 34 5.72 -26.72 -16.78
C GLY A 34 6.49 -26.07 -15.63
N ARG A 35 6.05 -24.90 -15.16
CA ARG A 35 6.75 -24.13 -14.12
C ARG A 35 5.82 -23.59 -13.04
N ASP A 36 6.39 -23.38 -11.86
CA ASP A 36 5.69 -22.74 -10.75
C ASP A 36 5.59 -21.22 -10.95
N LEU A 37 4.50 -20.66 -10.44
CA LEU A 37 4.24 -19.25 -10.32
C LEU A 37 3.71 -18.96 -8.91
N TYR A 38 3.78 -17.70 -8.52
CA TYR A 38 3.33 -17.24 -7.22
C TYR A 38 2.26 -16.17 -7.41
N LEU A 39 1.16 -16.24 -6.66
CA LEU A 39 0.30 -15.06 -6.55
C LEU A 39 1.06 -13.96 -5.83
N ARG A 40 1.01 -12.74 -6.37
CA ARG A 40 1.84 -11.64 -5.88
C ARG A 40 1.49 -11.28 -4.42
N ILE A 41 2.53 -11.04 -3.63
CA ILE A 41 2.40 -10.50 -2.26
C ILE A 41 2.41 -8.97 -2.24
N ALA A 42 2.98 -8.34 -3.28
CA ALA A 42 2.99 -6.91 -3.57
C ALA A 42 3.35 -6.65 -5.05
N PRO A 43 2.84 -5.58 -5.69
CA PRO A 43 3.26 -5.13 -7.02
C PRO A 43 4.58 -4.32 -7.05
N GLU A 44 5.11 -3.87 -5.91
CA GLU A 44 6.28 -2.97 -5.75
C GLU A 44 7.37 -3.10 -6.83
N LEU A 45 7.90 -4.31 -7.03
CA LEU A 45 9.05 -4.51 -7.92
C LEU A 45 8.72 -4.25 -9.39
N TYR A 46 7.47 -4.45 -9.82
CA TYR A 46 7.04 -4.13 -11.19
C TYR A 46 6.78 -2.64 -11.34
N LEU A 47 6.18 -2.00 -10.34
CA LEU A 47 5.94 -0.56 -10.36
C LEU A 47 7.27 0.23 -10.39
N LYS A 48 8.28 -0.19 -9.61
CA LYS A 48 9.62 0.40 -9.68
C LYS A 48 10.31 0.20 -11.04
N ARG A 49 10.03 -0.90 -11.76
CA ARG A 49 10.53 -1.08 -13.14
C ARG A 49 9.89 -0.08 -14.11
N LEU A 50 8.64 0.32 -13.89
CA LEU A 50 8.00 1.38 -14.68
C LEU A 50 8.69 2.73 -14.47
N LEU A 51 9.09 3.06 -13.23
CA LEU A 51 9.92 4.25 -12.99
C LEU A 51 11.22 4.19 -13.82
N VAL A 52 11.93 3.06 -13.80
CA VAL A 52 13.14 2.86 -14.62
C VAL A 52 12.84 2.99 -16.11
N GLY A 53 11.64 2.57 -16.55
CA GLY A 53 11.16 2.70 -17.92
C GLY A 53 10.74 4.12 -18.33
N GLY A 54 10.82 5.12 -17.43
CA GLY A 54 10.51 6.52 -17.71
C GLY A 54 9.10 6.97 -17.32
N PHE A 55 8.35 6.15 -16.57
CA PHE A 55 7.07 6.58 -16.01
C PHE A 55 7.29 7.25 -14.66
N ASP A 56 7.35 8.58 -14.62
CA ASP A 56 7.71 9.31 -13.39
C ASP A 56 6.68 9.19 -12.25
N LYS A 57 5.39 8.99 -12.57
CA LYS A 57 4.30 8.88 -11.58
C LYS A 57 3.34 7.77 -11.94
N VAL A 58 3.32 6.70 -11.15
CA VAL A 58 2.42 5.56 -11.36
C VAL A 58 1.70 5.17 -10.08
N TYR A 59 0.50 4.61 -10.21
CA TYR A 59 -0.18 3.94 -9.10
C TYR A 59 -0.96 2.72 -9.58
N GLU A 60 -1.20 1.78 -8.69
CA GLU A 60 -2.03 0.60 -8.95
C GLU A 60 -2.92 0.33 -7.73
N ILE A 61 -4.21 0.08 -7.97
CA ILE A 61 -5.18 -0.39 -6.95
C ILE A 61 -5.64 -1.79 -7.35
N ASN A 62 -5.08 -2.82 -6.74
CA ASN A 62 -5.49 -4.18 -7.05
C ASN A 62 -5.18 -5.16 -5.89
N ARG A 63 -5.33 -6.47 -6.11
CA ARG A 63 -5.18 -7.48 -5.04
C ARG A 63 -3.72 -7.78 -4.70
N SER A 64 -3.49 -8.10 -3.43
CA SER A 64 -2.31 -8.79 -2.93
C SER A 64 -2.75 -10.05 -2.20
N PHE A 65 -1.98 -11.13 -2.34
CA PHE A 65 -2.31 -12.45 -1.80
C PHE A 65 -1.24 -12.88 -0.80
N ARG A 66 -1.62 -13.15 0.45
CA ARG A 66 -0.71 -13.60 1.51
C ARG A 66 -1.24 -14.87 2.14
N ASN A 67 -0.47 -15.94 2.07
CA ASN A 67 -0.81 -17.26 2.58
C ASN A 67 -0.50 -17.34 4.09
N GLU A 68 -1.24 -16.55 4.85
CA GLU A 68 -1.13 -16.38 6.30
C GLU A 68 -2.41 -16.87 7.01
N GLY A 69 -2.41 -16.86 8.33
CA GLY A 69 -3.59 -17.26 9.11
C GLY A 69 -4.75 -16.28 8.93
N LEU A 70 -5.98 -16.81 8.87
CA LEU A 70 -7.20 -16.00 8.83
C LEU A 70 -7.55 -15.46 10.21
N SER A 71 -7.98 -14.20 10.27
CA SER A 71 -8.59 -13.62 11.47
C SER A 71 -9.54 -12.49 11.11
N THR A 72 -10.22 -11.90 12.09
CA THR A 72 -11.05 -10.69 11.90
C THR A 72 -10.28 -9.50 11.33
N LYS A 73 -8.94 -9.53 11.38
CA LYS A 73 -8.04 -8.50 10.87
C LYS A 73 -7.21 -8.96 9.66
N HIS A 74 -7.28 -10.23 9.26
CA HIS A 74 -6.44 -10.80 8.20
C HIS A 74 -7.27 -11.61 7.22
N ASN A 75 -7.31 -11.14 5.97
CA ASN A 75 -7.89 -11.85 4.84
C ASN A 75 -6.75 -12.27 3.87
N PRO A 76 -6.78 -13.50 3.32
CA PRO A 76 -5.68 -14.01 2.48
C PRO A 76 -5.53 -13.28 1.15
N GLU A 77 -6.57 -12.56 0.73
CA GLU A 77 -6.52 -11.58 -0.36
C GLU A 77 -7.02 -10.22 0.14
N PHE A 78 -6.41 -9.14 -0.27
CA PHE A 78 -6.85 -7.80 0.14
C PHE A 78 -6.48 -6.76 -0.90
N THR A 79 -7.20 -5.64 -0.88
CA THR A 79 -6.95 -4.50 -1.74
C THR A 79 -5.82 -3.67 -1.18
N MET A 80 -4.81 -3.43 -2.03
CA MET A 80 -3.75 -2.48 -1.77
C MET A 80 -3.77 -1.41 -2.85
N MET A 81 -3.43 -0.19 -2.44
CA MET A 81 -3.01 0.86 -3.36
C MET A 81 -1.51 1.06 -3.16
N GLU A 82 -0.74 0.92 -4.23
CA GLU A 82 0.67 1.32 -4.25
C GLU A 82 0.87 2.44 -5.27
N TRP A 83 1.73 3.39 -4.96
CA TRP A 83 2.09 4.47 -5.86
C TRP A 83 3.58 4.77 -5.77
N TYR A 84 4.13 5.28 -6.86
CA TYR A 84 5.53 5.63 -6.99
C TYR A 84 5.68 6.95 -7.74
N GLU A 85 6.53 7.82 -7.22
CA GLU A 85 6.87 9.11 -7.82
C GLU A 85 8.39 9.28 -7.85
N ALA A 86 8.95 9.45 -9.04
CA ALA A 86 10.35 9.79 -9.24
C ALA A 86 10.65 11.19 -8.67
N TYR A 87 11.89 11.39 -8.21
CA TYR A 87 12.36 12.66 -7.64
C TYR A 87 11.61 13.14 -6.38
N ALA A 88 10.81 12.28 -5.75
CA ALA A 88 10.14 12.58 -4.50
C ALA A 88 10.92 12.09 -3.28
N THR A 89 10.75 12.81 -2.17
CA THR A 89 11.28 12.44 -0.85
C THR A 89 10.23 11.71 -0.01
N MET A 90 10.66 11.12 1.10
CA MET A 90 9.74 10.56 2.10
C MET A 90 8.71 11.58 2.58
N GLN A 91 9.09 12.86 2.71
CA GLN A 91 8.17 13.92 3.13
C GLN A 91 7.02 14.09 2.14
N ASN A 92 7.33 14.09 0.84
CA ASN A 92 6.30 14.18 -0.20
C ASN A 92 5.30 13.02 -0.11
N GLN A 93 5.77 11.82 0.23
CA GLN A 93 4.91 10.63 0.36
C GLN A 93 4.05 10.69 1.63
N MET A 94 4.58 11.20 2.74
CA MET A 94 3.79 11.43 3.97
C MET A 94 2.68 12.45 3.74
N ASP A 95 3.00 13.57 3.07
CA ASP A 95 2.03 14.62 2.75
C ASP A 95 0.94 14.09 1.81
N LEU A 96 1.33 13.33 0.77
CA LEU A 96 0.36 12.70 -0.13
C LEU A 96 -0.52 11.67 0.57
N THR A 97 0.02 10.89 1.51
CA THR A 97 -0.77 9.93 2.30
C THR A 97 -1.87 10.63 3.09
N LYS A 98 -1.53 11.74 3.77
CA LYS A 98 -2.52 12.59 4.45
C LYS A 98 -3.58 13.10 3.48
N ASP A 99 -3.16 13.62 2.34
CA ASP A 99 -4.07 14.14 1.32
C ASP A 99 -5.02 13.07 0.78
N ILE A 100 -4.55 11.83 0.56
CA ILE A 100 -5.40 10.73 0.09
C ILE A 100 -6.51 10.45 1.11
N ILE A 101 -6.17 10.33 2.40
CA ILE A 101 -7.13 10.00 3.46
C ILE A 101 -8.16 11.12 3.64
N VAL A 102 -7.69 12.38 3.74
CA VAL A 102 -8.57 13.54 3.93
C VAL A 102 -9.49 13.74 2.72
N ASN A 103 -8.98 13.58 1.50
CA ASN A 103 -9.81 13.72 0.30
C ASN A 103 -10.80 12.55 0.15
N ALA A 104 -10.44 11.34 0.56
CA ALA A 104 -11.37 10.22 0.58
C ALA A 104 -12.54 10.49 1.55
N ALA A 105 -12.27 10.97 2.76
CA ALA A 105 -13.31 11.34 3.72
C ALA A 105 -14.20 12.49 3.22
N LYS A 106 -13.60 13.50 2.57
CA LYS A 106 -14.34 14.61 1.94
C LYS A 106 -15.22 14.13 0.78
N ALA A 107 -14.74 13.19 -0.03
CA ALA A 107 -15.49 12.67 -1.17
C ALA A 107 -16.78 11.92 -0.77
N ILE A 108 -16.85 11.42 0.46
CA ILE A 108 -18.04 10.73 1.01
C ILE A 108 -18.77 11.58 2.06
N ASP A 109 -18.47 12.87 2.17
CA ASP A 109 -19.09 13.82 3.11
C ASP A 109 -19.02 13.38 4.59
N CYS A 110 -17.93 12.72 5.00
CA CYS A 110 -17.76 12.17 6.36
C CYS A 110 -17.23 13.19 7.38
N GLY A 111 -16.92 14.43 6.95
CA GLY A 111 -16.27 15.43 7.79
C GLY A 111 -14.79 15.11 8.11
N GLU A 112 -14.13 16.02 8.84
CA GLU A 112 -12.73 15.84 9.27
C GLU A 112 -12.60 15.13 10.63
N LYS A 113 -13.66 15.13 11.43
CA LYS A 113 -13.73 14.41 12.70
C LYS A 113 -14.70 13.25 12.57
N ILE A 114 -14.24 12.05 12.88
CA ILE A 114 -15.04 10.83 12.79
C ILE A 114 -15.06 10.13 14.15
N GLU A 115 -16.18 9.47 14.44
CA GLU A 115 -16.29 8.55 15.56
C GLU A 115 -16.09 7.12 15.04
N TRP A 116 -15.15 6.40 15.65
CA TRP A 116 -14.89 5.01 15.36
C TRP A 116 -14.85 4.20 16.66
N ASP A 117 -15.86 3.37 16.88
CA ASP A 117 -16.11 2.73 18.18
C ASP A 117 -16.14 3.77 19.32
N GLU A 118 -15.23 3.71 20.29
CA GLU A 118 -15.10 4.66 21.39
C GLU A 118 -14.07 5.78 21.12
N LEU A 119 -13.53 5.86 19.90
CA LEU A 119 -12.46 6.78 19.53
C LEU A 119 -13.00 7.96 18.70
N GLU A 120 -12.72 9.19 19.15
CA GLU A 120 -12.80 10.39 18.30
C GLU A 120 -11.49 10.51 17.52
N ILE A 121 -11.57 10.47 16.19
CA ILE A 121 -10.42 10.59 15.29
C ILE A 121 -10.54 11.90 14.50
N ASP A 122 -9.49 12.73 14.57
CA ASP A 122 -9.35 13.97 13.79
C ASP A 122 -8.44 13.71 12.58
N LEU A 123 -9.04 13.50 11.40
CA LEU A 123 -8.34 13.24 10.14
C LEU A 123 -7.50 14.44 9.67
N GLY A 124 -7.67 15.64 10.25
CA GLY A 124 -6.83 16.80 9.99
C GLY A 124 -5.47 16.73 10.69
N LYS A 125 -5.34 15.90 11.73
CA LYS A 125 -4.19 15.85 12.64
C LYS A 125 -3.39 14.55 12.52
N PHE A 126 -2.34 14.60 11.70
CA PHE A 126 -1.33 13.56 11.62
C PHE A 126 -0.09 13.96 12.44
N SER A 127 0.42 13.06 13.28
CA SER A 127 1.72 13.23 13.93
C SER A 127 2.82 12.54 13.11
N GLN A 128 4.04 13.10 13.19
CA GLN A 128 5.24 12.50 12.61
C GLN A 128 6.24 12.34 13.73
N GLU A 129 6.54 11.10 14.09
CA GLU A 129 7.42 10.76 15.20
C GLU A 129 8.39 9.67 14.79
N LYS A 130 9.58 9.67 15.39
CA LYS A 130 10.53 8.58 15.18
C LYS A 130 10.08 7.37 15.99
N LEU A 131 10.30 6.18 15.44
CA LEU A 131 10.02 4.93 16.14
C LEU A 131 10.74 4.86 17.50
N SER A 132 11.98 5.37 17.60
CA SER A 132 12.73 5.44 18.86
C SER A 132 11.98 6.21 19.94
N ASP A 133 11.38 7.33 19.55
CA ASP A 133 10.76 8.26 20.49
C ASP A 133 9.43 7.69 20.99
N LEU A 134 8.68 7.02 20.10
CA LEU A 134 7.45 6.28 20.42
C LEU A 134 7.72 5.08 21.35
N VAL A 135 8.80 4.33 21.13
CA VAL A 135 9.16 3.21 22.02
C VAL A 135 9.51 3.75 23.41
N LEU A 136 10.32 4.81 23.48
CA LEU A 136 10.70 5.41 24.75
C LEU A 136 9.50 5.96 25.52
N SER A 137 8.55 6.62 24.86
CA SER A 137 7.34 7.16 25.51
C SER A 137 6.42 6.06 26.07
N GLN A 138 6.45 4.86 25.48
CA GLN A 138 5.62 3.71 25.91
C GLN A 138 6.33 2.81 26.95
N THR A 139 7.65 2.90 27.08
CA THR A 139 8.45 1.98 27.91
C THR A 139 9.17 2.62 29.09
N MET A 140 9.29 3.96 29.12
CA MET A 140 9.74 4.65 30.32
C MET A 140 8.61 4.77 31.34
N ILE A 141 8.76 4.03 32.45
CA ILE A 141 8.12 4.30 33.75
C ILE A 141 8.79 5.52 34.37
#